data_AF-A0A0C1CA88-F1
#
_entry.id   AF-A0A0C1CA88-F1
#
_cell.length_a   1.000
_cell.length_b   1.000
_cell.length_c   1.000
_cell.angle_alpha   90.00
_cell.angle_beta   90.00
_cell.angle_gamma   90.00
#
_symmetry.space_group_name_H-M   'P 1'
#
loop_
_entity.id
_entity.type
_entity.pdbx_description
1 polymer ?
#
loop_
_entity_poly.entity_id
_entity_poly.type
_entity_poly.pdbx_seq_one_letter_code
_entity_poly.pdbx_strand_id
1 'polypeptide(L)'
;MTFPIATSFLIFSYLLVAFDRLFLGGKMIPIKNIGFTNIPTKNIPHKNSKKVSFYYLHHNFYLCAERELQQGISVSQEIVSKIEACMQNILQKKEGNGLKLYHSQEINRVFTLDLAPELIFKLKIPGSTQTMKARYQAMIHAQTIIHMHQLGLLVIPNARLFVLQVEEKEYEIIAERKLDVNSDEDIQEHYFHIFSDTLTQAINQLAKFIICSGYSDVTWRNNPVLHNSLDTCGNRKIALIDLEENDGAEAGLFGGLARGLVGCTNEVQAKSIALIAHHHGFSMQLFASAFFRRRNELIEGHLLSQFYAKKGITLGNELIQIGEDLLTSFDLQEKKLVYTIIHIINEQISLLNSELPKIRRYVYITSPFEVSAKIEAILKKLVELEVIFKIVKKDIGSYFIQA
;
A
#
# COMPACT_ATOMS: atom_id res chain seq x y z
N MET A 1 34.04 33.23 15.24
CA MET A 1 34.21 32.61 13.91
C MET A 1 34.92 31.29 14.10
N THR A 2 34.22 30.16 13.99
CA THR A 2 34.79 28.85 13.66
C THR A 2 33.68 27.84 13.48
N PHE A 3 33.54 27.37 12.25
CA PHE A 3 33.17 26.00 11.86
C PHE A 3 34.06 25.70 10.62
N PRO A 4 34.42 24.43 10.32
CA PRO A 4 33.42 23.37 10.20
C PRO A 4 33.78 21.97 10.75
N ILE A 5 32.71 21.32 11.21
CA ILE A 5 32.50 19.87 11.25
C ILE A 5 32.25 19.44 9.79
N ALA A 6 33.26 18.95 9.09
CA ALA A 6 33.09 18.43 7.71
C ALA A 6 33.83 17.12 7.44
N THR A 7 34.70 16.67 8.36
CA THR A 7 35.56 15.50 8.13
C THR A 7 34.95 14.17 8.57
N SER A 8 33.90 14.19 9.39
CA SER A 8 33.27 12.95 9.89
C SER A 8 32.23 12.34 8.96
N PHE A 9 31.82 12.97 7.87
CA PHE A 9 30.86 12.35 6.92
C PHE A 9 31.54 11.57 5.79
N LEU A 10 32.71 12.03 5.32
CA LEU A 10 33.42 11.41 4.20
C LEU A 10 34.04 10.04 4.54
N ILE A 11 34.42 9.81 5.80
CA ILE A 11 34.95 8.52 6.25
C ILE A 11 33.84 7.47 6.35
N PHE A 12 32.58 7.89 6.58
CA PHE A 12 31.44 6.98 6.74
C PHE A 12 30.90 6.45 5.40
N SER A 13 30.97 7.26 4.34
CA SER A 13 30.58 6.83 2.99
C SER A 13 31.50 5.71 2.45
N TYR A 14 32.79 5.76 2.78
CA TYR A 14 33.77 4.75 2.34
C TYR A 14 33.59 3.40 3.04
N LEU A 15 33.15 3.39 4.31
CA LEU A 15 32.87 2.16 5.04
C LEU A 15 31.62 1.45 4.48
N LEU A 16 30.55 2.18 4.15
CA LEU A 16 29.31 1.58 3.61
C LEU A 16 29.53 0.90 2.24
N VAL A 17 30.28 1.52 1.32
CA VAL A 17 30.59 0.95 0.00
C VAL A 17 31.45 -0.31 0.10
N ALA A 18 32.33 -0.39 1.11
CA ALA A 18 33.09 -1.60 1.40
C ALA A 18 32.23 -2.73 2.01
N PHE A 19 31.12 -2.41 2.68
CA PHE A 19 30.21 -3.39 3.27
C PHE A 19 29.27 -4.03 2.24
N ASP A 20 28.79 -3.29 1.24
CA ASP A 20 27.95 -3.82 0.15
C ASP A 20 28.67 -4.94 -0.65
N ARG A 21 30.01 -4.91 -0.73
CA ARG A 21 30.79 -5.96 -1.40
C ARG A 21 31.07 -7.20 -0.55
N LEU A 22 30.91 -7.14 0.77
CA LEU A 22 31.31 -8.22 1.69
C LEU A 22 30.15 -9.11 2.13
N PHE A 23 28.90 -8.73 1.84
CA PHE A 23 27.69 -9.47 2.23
C PHE A 23 27.05 -10.32 1.11
N LEU A 24 27.69 -10.42 -0.06
CA LEU A 24 27.25 -11.19 -1.24
C LEU A 24 27.31 -12.73 -1.07
N GLY A 25 27.09 -13.30 0.12
CA GLY A 25 27.14 -14.76 0.27
C GLY A 25 26.75 -15.38 1.61
N GLY A 26 26.14 -14.65 2.54
CA GLY A 26 25.75 -15.21 3.84
C GLY A 26 24.24 -15.18 4.05
N LYS A 27 23.60 -16.35 4.23
CA LYS A 27 22.21 -16.45 4.70
C LYS A 27 22.03 -15.57 5.96
N MET A 28 21.10 -14.60 5.89
CA MET A 28 20.62 -13.91 7.09
C MET A 28 19.90 -14.91 7.99
N ILE A 29 20.46 -15.16 9.18
CA ILE A 29 19.78 -15.92 10.23
C ILE A 29 18.91 -14.93 11.01
N PRO A 30 17.62 -15.22 11.25
CA PRO A 30 16.77 -14.36 12.07
C PRO A 30 17.28 -14.37 13.51
N ILE A 31 17.59 -13.22 14.08
CA ILE A 31 17.99 -13.13 15.50
C ILE A 31 16.70 -13.14 16.34
N LYS A 32 16.28 -14.32 16.79
CA LYS A 32 15.38 -14.46 17.93
C LYS A 32 16.16 -14.28 19.23
N ASN A 33 15.64 -13.44 20.12
CA ASN A 33 15.88 -13.34 21.57
C ASN A 33 17.30 -13.67 22.06
N ILE A 34 18.12 -12.63 22.29
CA ILE A 34 19.21 -12.72 23.26
C ILE A 34 19.02 -11.59 24.27
N GLY A 35 18.76 -11.98 25.52
CA GLY A 35 18.49 -11.09 26.64
C GLY A 35 19.67 -10.18 26.99
N PHE A 36 19.32 -8.98 27.44
CA PHE A 36 20.24 -7.95 27.87
C PHE A 36 20.97 -8.36 29.16
N THR A 37 22.27 -8.59 29.10
CA THR A 37 23.16 -8.40 30.24
C THR A 37 24.51 -7.84 29.80
N ASN A 38 25.03 -6.92 30.63
CA ASN A 38 26.22 -6.11 30.44
C ASN A 38 27.45 -6.91 29.94
N ILE A 39 28.08 -6.47 28.85
CA ILE A 39 29.40 -6.96 28.44
C ILE A 39 30.44 -5.87 28.73
N PRO A 40 31.47 -6.14 29.56
CA PRO A 40 32.54 -5.18 29.82
C PRO A 40 33.44 -5.01 28.60
N THR A 41 33.71 -3.76 28.25
CA THR A 41 34.64 -3.35 27.20
C THR A 41 36.07 -3.51 27.67
N LYS A 42 36.66 -4.70 27.50
CA LYS A 42 38.13 -4.81 27.35
C LYS A 42 38.51 -6.12 26.68
N ASN A 43 39.18 -5.98 25.53
CA ASN A 43 39.77 -7.02 24.68
C ASN A 43 38.79 -7.92 23.93
N ILE A 44 38.21 -7.38 22.86
CA ILE A 44 37.42 -8.14 21.89
C ILE A 44 38.30 -8.39 20.64
N PRO A 45 38.55 -9.65 20.22
CA PRO A 45 39.36 -9.97 19.04
C PRO A 45 38.74 -9.38 17.77
N HIS A 46 39.56 -9.03 16.77
CA HIS A 46 39.17 -8.30 15.54
C HIS A 46 37.90 -8.81 14.82
N LYS A 47 37.56 -10.11 14.89
CA LYS A 47 36.33 -10.66 14.28
C LYS A 47 35.04 -10.26 15.02
N ASN A 48 35.11 -10.04 16.34
CA ASN A 48 33.99 -9.60 17.16
C ASN A 48 33.88 -8.06 17.20
N SER A 49 34.95 -7.32 16.90
CA SER A 49 34.90 -5.85 16.78
C SER A 49 33.92 -5.36 15.69
N LYS A 50 33.83 -6.08 14.56
CA LYS A 50 32.90 -5.76 13.44
C LYS A 50 31.44 -6.03 13.80
N LYS A 51 31.16 -7.11 14.54
CA LYS A 51 29.82 -7.39 15.04
C LYS A 51 29.40 -6.32 16.05
N VAL A 52 30.29 -6.01 16.99
CA VAL A 52 30.05 -4.97 18.01
C VAL A 52 29.84 -3.59 17.35
N SER A 53 30.64 -3.20 16.36
CA SER A 53 30.43 -1.93 15.64
C SER A 53 29.10 -1.90 14.87
N PHE A 54 28.69 -3.02 14.26
CA PHE A 54 27.39 -3.13 13.59
C PHE A 54 26.23 -3.01 14.59
N TYR A 55 26.32 -3.67 15.75
CA TYR A 55 25.33 -3.54 16.82
C TYR A 55 25.22 -2.10 17.35
N TYR A 56 26.35 -1.42 17.58
CA TYR A 56 26.34 -0.03 18.03
C TYR A 56 25.75 0.93 16.99
N LEU A 57 26.10 0.76 15.71
CA LEU A 57 25.53 1.56 14.63
C LEU A 57 24.02 1.35 14.52
N HIS A 58 23.56 0.09 14.49
CA HIS A 58 22.15 -0.25 14.39
C HIS A 58 21.34 0.26 15.60
N HIS A 59 21.90 0.17 16.80
CA HIS A 59 21.25 0.68 18.02
C HIS A 59 21.11 2.22 18.01
N ASN A 60 22.14 2.93 17.57
CA ASN A 60 22.09 4.39 17.45
C ASN A 60 21.08 4.84 16.39
N PHE A 61 21.02 4.15 15.23
CA PHE A 61 20.00 4.42 14.22
C PHE A 61 18.59 4.14 14.74
N TYR A 62 18.40 3.07 15.51
CA TYR A 62 17.10 2.75 16.11
C TYR A 62 16.60 3.85 17.06
N LEU A 63 17.45 4.31 17.98
CA LEU A 63 17.10 5.39 18.92
C LEU A 63 16.83 6.72 18.20
N CYS A 64 17.59 7.02 17.13
CA CYS A 64 17.35 8.19 16.30
C CYS A 64 16.00 8.07 15.56
N ALA A 65 15.74 6.90 14.96
CA ALA A 65 14.52 6.60 14.24
C ALA A 65 13.27 6.71 15.13
N GLU A 66 13.31 6.20 16.37
CA GLU A 66 12.19 6.34 17.30
C GLU A 66 11.92 7.81 17.66
N ARG A 67 12.97 8.60 17.92
CA ARG A 67 12.82 10.04 18.23
C ARG A 67 12.31 10.84 17.04
N GLU A 68 12.84 10.58 15.85
CA GLU A 68 12.37 11.18 14.60
C GLU A 68 10.90 10.82 14.35
N LEU A 69 10.53 9.55 14.54
CA LEU A 69 9.16 9.09 14.37
C LEU A 69 8.21 9.85 15.30
N GLN A 70 8.59 10.06 16.57
CA GLN A 70 7.76 10.78 17.54
C GLN A 70 7.73 12.31 17.33
N GLN A 71 8.59 12.85 16.48
CA GLN A 71 8.75 14.30 16.33
C GLN A 71 7.44 14.99 15.91
N GLY A 72 7.08 16.04 16.66
CA GLY A 72 5.89 16.86 16.38
C GLY A 72 4.55 16.22 16.74
N ILE A 73 4.52 15.00 17.29
CA ILE A 73 3.29 14.35 17.75
C ILE A 73 3.02 14.70 19.21
N SER A 74 2.04 15.57 19.44
CA SER A 74 1.56 15.92 20.77
C SER A 74 0.18 15.32 21.00
N VAL A 75 0.05 14.48 22.03
CA VAL A 75 -1.23 13.95 22.50
C VAL A 75 -1.48 14.58 23.87
N SER A 76 -2.32 15.63 23.90
CA SER A 76 -2.66 16.34 25.14
C SER A 76 -3.61 15.53 26.01
N GLN A 77 -3.73 15.89 27.29
CA GLN A 77 -4.69 15.25 28.19
C GLN A 77 -6.14 15.45 27.69
N GLU A 78 -6.43 16.56 27.02
CA GLU A 78 -7.75 16.82 26.42
C GLU A 78 -8.06 15.84 25.29
N ILE A 79 -7.09 15.54 24.42
CA ILE A 79 -7.22 14.50 23.38
C ILE A 79 -7.46 13.14 24.03
N VAL A 80 -6.68 12.79 25.06
CA VAL A 80 -6.85 11.54 25.83
C VAL A 80 -8.27 11.43 26.38
N SER A 81 -8.74 12.44 27.12
CA SER A 81 -10.07 12.43 27.71
C SER A 81 -11.19 12.39 26.66
N LYS A 82 -10.97 12.98 25.48
CA LYS A 82 -11.88 12.85 24.36
C LYS A 82 -11.96 11.41 23.83
N ILE A 83 -10.82 10.75 23.66
CA ILE A 83 -10.79 9.33 23.22
C ILE A 83 -11.50 8.45 24.26
N GLU A 84 -11.24 8.66 25.55
CA GLU A 84 -11.89 7.93 26.64
C GLU A 84 -13.42 8.10 26.59
N ALA A 85 -13.90 9.34 26.47
CA ALA A 85 -15.34 9.65 26.34
C ALA A 85 -15.97 9.04 25.07
N CYS A 86 -15.18 8.89 24.00
CA CYS A 86 -15.64 8.30 22.73
C CYS A 86 -15.38 6.78 22.63
N MET A 87 -14.78 6.13 23.64
CA MET A 87 -14.30 4.75 23.52
C MET A 87 -15.40 3.77 23.10
N GLN A 88 -16.59 3.86 23.72
CA GLN A 88 -17.73 3.01 23.35
C GLN A 88 -18.16 3.20 21.88
N ASN A 89 -18.16 4.44 21.38
CA ASN A 89 -18.47 4.74 19.98
C ASN A 89 -17.40 4.16 19.03
N ILE A 90 -16.11 4.29 19.39
CA ILE A 90 -14.99 3.71 18.64
C ILE A 90 -15.14 2.19 18.53
N LEU A 91 -15.41 1.51 19.64
CA LEU A 91 -15.55 0.05 19.67
C LEU A 91 -16.77 -0.41 18.85
N GLN A 92 -17.90 0.30 18.96
CA GLN A 92 -19.16 0.00 18.28
C GLN A 92 -19.24 0.51 16.83
N LYS A 93 -18.17 1.13 16.30
CA LYS A 93 -18.12 1.71 14.95
C LYS A 93 -19.20 2.78 14.71
N LYS A 94 -19.50 3.59 15.72
CA LYS A 94 -20.44 4.71 15.63
C LYS A 94 -19.68 6.03 15.57
N GLU A 95 -20.11 6.92 14.69
CA GLU A 95 -19.64 8.30 14.66
C GLU A 95 -20.43 9.17 15.65
N GLY A 96 -19.90 10.34 16.00
CA GLY A 96 -20.55 11.29 16.89
C GLY A 96 -19.59 11.89 17.92
N ASN A 97 -20.00 12.99 18.55
CA ASN A 97 -19.17 13.74 19.50
C ASN A 97 -17.80 14.14 18.91
N GLY A 98 -17.71 14.54 17.65
CA GLY A 98 -16.43 14.93 17.03
C GLY A 98 -15.53 13.76 16.59
N LEU A 99 -15.97 12.51 16.80
CA LEU A 99 -15.32 11.31 16.27
C LEU A 99 -15.76 11.06 14.82
N LYS A 100 -14.78 10.89 13.93
CA LYS A 100 -14.98 10.40 12.56
C LYS A 100 -14.20 9.10 12.34
N LEU A 101 -14.83 8.10 11.75
CA LEU A 101 -14.24 6.79 11.52
C LEU A 101 -13.72 6.67 10.08
N TYR A 102 -12.60 5.97 9.91
CA TYR A 102 -12.00 5.63 8.62
C TYR A 102 -11.85 4.10 8.57
N HIS A 103 -12.25 3.46 7.48
CA HIS A 103 -11.90 2.06 7.18
C HIS A 103 -12.00 1.09 8.38
N SER A 104 -13.11 1.16 9.13
CA SER A 104 -13.32 0.38 10.36
C SER A 104 -13.57 -1.11 10.09
N GLN A 105 -12.50 -1.89 10.04
CA GLN A 105 -12.55 -3.35 9.96
C GLN A 105 -13.07 -3.98 11.27
N GLU A 106 -13.28 -5.29 11.33
CA GLU A 106 -13.74 -5.95 12.56
C GLU A 106 -12.78 -5.75 13.73
N ILE A 107 -11.48 -5.91 13.47
CA ILE A 107 -10.44 -5.89 14.51
C ILE A 107 -9.64 -4.59 14.60
N ASN A 108 -9.70 -3.73 13.56
CA ASN A 108 -8.98 -2.46 13.51
C ASN A 108 -9.96 -1.29 13.56
N ARG A 109 -9.60 -0.23 14.26
CA ARG A 109 -10.30 1.06 14.28
C ARG A 109 -9.31 2.13 13.87
N VAL A 110 -9.65 2.87 12.82
CA VAL A 110 -8.91 4.06 12.39
C VAL A 110 -9.86 5.23 12.51
N PHE A 111 -9.46 6.30 13.18
CA PHE A 111 -10.35 7.42 13.46
C PHE A 111 -9.62 8.75 13.59
N THR A 112 -10.36 9.84 13.49
CA THR A 112 -9.88 11.21 13.78
C THR A 112 -10.80 11.87 14.79
N LEU A 113 -10.29 12.87 15.49
CA LEU A 113 -11.06 13.73 16.38
C LEU A 113 -11.06 15.17 15.84
N ASP A 114 -12.17 15.86 16.04
CA ASP A 114 -12.31 17.30 15.77
C ASP A 114 -11.28 18.17 16.49
N LEU A 115 -10.90 17.77 17.72
CA LEU A 115 -9.88 18.44 18.54
C LEU A 115 -8.44 18.26 18.03
N ALA A 116 -8.19 17.30 17.14
CA ALA A 116 -6.87 17.03 16.56
C ALA A 116 -7.00 16.55 15.10
N PRO A 117 -7.49 17.42 14.19
CA PRO A 117 -7.82 17.03 12.81
C PRO A 117 -6.59 16.61 11.99
N GLU A 118 -5.40 17.00 12.42
CA GLU A 118 -4.11 16.67 11.83
C GLU A 118 -3.56 15.31 12.27
N LEU A 119 -4.23 14.61 13.18
CA LEU A 119 -3.85 13.29 13.67
C LEU A 119 -4.86 12.23 13.25
N ILE A 120 -4.34 11.04 12.93
CA ILE A 120 -5.11 9.80 12.78
C ILE A 120 -4.75 8.90 13.96
N PHE A 121 -5.76 8.30 14.56
CA PHE A 121 -5.60 7.34 15.65
C PHE A 121 -5.91 5.94 15.15
N LYS A 122 -5.05 4.98 15.51
CA LYS A 122 -5.21 3.57 15.20
C LYS A 122 -5.28 2.77 16.50
N LEU A 123 -6.32 1.97 16.61
CA LEU A 123 -6.58 1.08 17.73
C LEU A 123 -6.89 -0.32 17.20
N LYS A 124 -6.35 -1.34 17.85
CA LYS A 124 -6.76 -2.72 17.63
C LYS A 124 -7.63 -3.21 18.78
N ILE A 125 -8.70 -3.91 18.45
CA ILE A 125 -9.60 -4.48 19.46
C ILE A 125 -8.83 -5.58 20.22
N PRO A 126 -8.86 -5.59 21.57
CA PRO A 126 -8.22 -6.62 22.38
C PRO A 126 -8.65 -8.03 21.96
N GLY A 127 -7.69 -8.97 21.89
CA GLY A 127 -7.92 -10.36 21.47
C GLY A 127 -7.35 -10.74 20.09
N SER A 128 -6.79 -9.78 19.34
CA SER A 128 -6.02 -10.07 18.12
C SER A 128 -4.58 -10.50 18.44
N THR A 129 -3.99 -11.35 17.59
CA THR A 129 -2.63 -11.90 17.73
C THR A 129 -1.50 -10.88 17.54
N GLN A 130 -1.78 -9.74 16.90
CA GLN A 130 -0.78 -8.71 16.62
C GLN A 130 -1.18 -7.40 17.31
N THR A 131 -0.33 -6.89 18.20
CA THR A 131 -0.61 -5.73 19.04
C THR A 131 -0.26 -4.41 18.33
N MET A 132 -0.77 -3.28 18.85
CA MET A 132 -0.39 -1.96 18.33
C MET A 132 1.09 -1.66 18.63
N LYS A 133 1.62 -2.18 19.74
CA LYS A 133 3.06 -2.15 20.01
C LYS A 133 3.90 -2.82 18.92
N ALA A 134 3.49 -3.99 18.43
CA ALA A 134 4.19 -4.66 17.33
C ALA A 134 4.15 -3.83 16.04
N ARG A 135 3.00 -3.22 15.73
CA ARG A 135 2.85 -2.29 14.60
C ARG A 135 3.78 -1.07 14.75
N TYR A 136 3.86 -0.48 15.94
CA TYR A 136 4.75 0.65 16.21
C TYR A 136 6.24 0.27 16.06
N GLN A 137 6.62 -0.92 16.54
CA GLN A 137 7.99 -1.44 16.35
C GLN A 137 8.35 -1.64 14.88
N ALA A 138 7.40 -2.08 14.05
CA ALA A 138 7.60 -2.17 12.60
C ALA A 138 7.84 -0.79 11.97
N MET A 139 7.13 0.27 12.42
CA MET A 139 7.38 1.64 11.97
C MET A 139 8.79 2.14 12.33
N ILE A 140 9.25 1.89 13.57
CA ILE A 140 10.62 2.26 13.98
C ILE A 140 11.66 1.50 13.15
N HIS A 141 11.44 0.21 12.91
CA HIS A 141 12.32 -0.60 12.08
C HIS A 141 12.38 -0.06 10.64
N ALA A 142 11.24 0.29 10.06
CA ALA A 142 11.18 0.87 8.73
C ALA A 142 11.90 2.23 8.66
N GLN A 143 11.71 3.10 9.66
CA GLN A 143 12.42 4.39 9.75
C GLN A 143 13.94 4.19 9.88
N THR A 144 14.37 3.16 10.63
CA THR A 144 15.78 2.78 10.74
C THR A 144 16.37 2.40 9.38
N ILE A 145 15.65 1.61 8.59
CA ILE A 145 16.07 1.20 7.23
C ILE A 145 16.13 2.41 6.30
N ILE A 146 15.13 3.29 6.33
CA ILE A 146 15.10 4.51 5.52
C ILE A 146 16.34 5.36 5.80
N HIS A 147 16.69 5.56 7.06
CA HIS A 147 17.86 6.35 7.44
C HIS A 147 19.16 5.66 7.02
N MET A 148 19.32 4.37 7.35
CA MET A 148 20.53 3.60 7.05
C MET A 148 20.84 3.52 5.55
N HIS A 149 19.82 3.47 4.70
CA HIS A 149 19.97 3.36 3.24
C HIS A 149 19.67 4.65 2.48
N GLN A 150 19.46 5.77 3.18
CA GLN A 150 19.20 7.10 2.61
C GLN A 150 17.98 7.13 1.66
N LEU A 151 16.88 6.49 2.06
CA LEU A 151 15.67 6.33 1.26
C LEU A 151 14.70 7.52 1.43
N GLY A 152 15.19 8.75 1.24
CA GLY A 152 14.48 9.99 1.57
C GLY A 152 13.23 10.32 0.73
N LEU A 153 12.90 9.53 -0.30
CA LEU A 153 11.64 9.63 -1.05
C LEU A 153 10.53 8.75 -0.46
N LEU A 154 10.85 7.92 0.52
CA LEU A 154 9.88 7.15 1.29
C LEU A 154 9.55 7.91 2.58
N VAL A 155 8.26 8.04 2.88
CA VAL A 155 7.78 8.83 4.02
C VAL A 155 6.94 7.94 4.93
N ILE A 156 7.41 7.74 6.15
CA ILE A 156 6.61 7.16 7.23
C ILE A 156 5.95 8.31 7.98
N PRO A 157 4.63 8.27 8.24
CA PRO A 157 3.98 9.30 9.06
C PRO A 157 4.62 9.31 10.46
N ASN A 158 4.96 10.49 10.96
CA ASN A 158 5.36 10.65 12.35
C ASN A 158 4.29 10.04 13.26
N ALA A 159 4.72 9.27 14.26
CA ALA A 159 3.82 8.48 15.08
C ALA A 159 4.29 8.35 16.52
N ARG A 160 3.32 8.23 17.42
CA ARG A 160 3.54 7.96 18.84
C ARG A 160 2.56 6.90 19.34
N LEU A 161 3.11 5.88 20.00
CA LEU A 161 2.34 4.92 20.78
C LEU A 161 2.06 5.48 22.17
N PHE A 162 0.82 5.34 22.64
CA PHE A 162 0.43 5.59 24.01
C PHE A 162 -0.62 4.57 24.46
N VAL A 163 -0.86 4.53 25.77
CA VAL A 163 -1.74 3.56 26.41
C VAL A 163 -2.83 4.30 27.15
N LEU A 164 -4.08 3.86 26.99
CA LEU A 164 -5.23 4.35 27.73
C LEU A 164 -5.80 3.27 28.63
N GLN A 165 -6.30 3.68 29.79
CA GLN A 165 -7.00 2.81 30.72
C GLN A 165 -8.48 3.23 30.75
N VAL A 166 -9.37 2.39 30.22
CA VAL A 166 -10.82 2.65 30.18
C VAL A 166 -11.54 1.44 30.75
N GLU A 167 -12.36 1.65 31.80
CA GLU A 167 -13.14 0.57 32.43
C GLU A 167 -12.27 -0.67 32.78
N GLU A 168 -11.12 -0.43 33.42
CA GLU A 168 -10.11 -1.45 33.82
C GLU A 168 -9.43 -2.20 32.65
N LYS A 169 -9.65 -1.75 31.41
CA LYS A 169 -9.01 -2.31 30.22
C LYS A 169 -7.95 -1.38 29.66
N GLU A 170 -6.84 -2.00 29.29
CA GLU A 170 -5.74 -1.33 28.62
C GLU A 170 -5.95 -1.31 27.10
N TYR A 171 -5.84 -0.13 26.50
CA TYR A 171 -5.92 0.08 25.07
C TYR A 171 -4.63 0.74 24.57
N GLU A 172 -3.87 0.01 23.75
CA GLU A 172 -2.73 0.56 23.03
C GLU A 172 -3.22 1.34 21.79
N ILE A 173 -2.79 2.59 21.64
CA ILE A 173 -3.21 3.46 20.53
C ILE A 173 -1.97 4.09 19.88
N ILE A 174 -1.91 4.06 18.55
CA ILE A 174 -0.94 4.86 17.80
C ILE A 174 -1.65 6.13 17.31
N ALA A 175 -1.11 7.29 17.68
CA ALA A 175 -1.40 8.56 17.01
C ALA A 175 -0.38 8.78 15.89
N GLU A 176 -0.84 8.98 14.66
CA GLU A 176 -0.04 9.26 13.48
C GLU A 176 -0.36 10.64 12.93
N ARG A 177 0.63 11.37 12.41
CA ARG A 177 0.39 12.56 11.60
C ARG A 177 -0.40 12.14 10.37
N LYS A 178 -1.54 12.80 10.15
CA LYS A 178 -2.30 12.66 8.92
C LYS A 178 -1.47 13.17 7.74
N LEU A 179 -1.21 12.29 6.78
CA LEU A 179 -0.61 12.66 5.51
C LEU A 179 -1.68 13.14 4.54
N ASP A 180 -1.29 14.06 3.65
CA ASP A 180 -2.11 14.52 2.53
C ASP A 180 -2.10 13.46 1.42
N VAL A 181 -2.87 12.39 1.66
CA VAL A 181 -3.01 11.24 0.76
C VAL A 181 -4.49 10.97 0.50
N ASN A 182 -4.80 10.62 -0.74
CA ASN A 182 -6.09 10.04 -1.08
C ASN A 182 -6.06 8.54 -0.77
N SER A 183 -7.00 8.04 0.03
CA SER A 183 -7.07 6.63 0.43
C SER A 183 -7.73 5.72 -0.61
N ASP A 184 -8.32 6.29 -1.66
CA ASP A 184 -8.95 5.53 -2.74
C ASP A 184 -7.89 4.86 -3.62
N GLU A 185 -8.04 3.55 -3.83
CA GLU A 185 -7.08 2.74 -4.58
C GLU A 185 -7.08 3.07 -6.08
N ASP A 186 -8.23 3.37 -6.68
CA ASP A 186 -8.34 3.76 -8.09
C ASP A 186 -7.61 5.09 -8.33
N ILE A 187 -7.75 6.04 -7.40
CA ILE A 187 -7.05 7.32 -7.45
C ILE A 187 -5.54 7.14 -7.32
N GLN A 188 -5.08 6.29 -6.40
CA GLN A 188 -3.65 6.04 -6.24
C GLN A 188 -3.06 5.28 -7.42
N GLU A 189 -3.79 4.32 -8.01
CA GLU A 189 -3.37 3.71 -9.28
C GLU A 189 -3.20 4.77 -10.36
N HIS A 190 -4.16 5.69 -10.50
CA HIS A 190 -4.06 6.78 -11.45
C HIS A 190 -2.82 7.64 -11.22
N TYR A 191 -2.51 8.00 -9.96
CA TYR A 191 -1.29 8.74 -9.62
C TYR A 191 -0.01 7.99 -9.97
N PHE A 192 0.06 6.69 -9.72
CA PHE A 192 1.21 5.88 -10.15
C PHE A 192 1.39 5.89 -11.68
N HIS A 193 0.29 5.99 -12.43
CA HIS A 193 0.34 6.10 -13.89
C HIS A 193 0.78 7.50 -14.35
N ILE A 194 0.06 8.56 -13.96
CA ILE A 194 0.30 9.92 -14.48
C ILE A 194 1.59 10.56 -13.96
N PHE A 195 2.09 10.14 -12.79
CA PHE A 195 3.35 10.64 -12.23
C PHE A 195 4.51 9.66 -12.43
N SER A 196 4.36 8.65 -13.29
CA SER A 196 5.33 7.57 -13.43
C SER A 196 6.76 8.06 -13.68
N ASP A 197 6.96 9.08 -14.51
CA ASP A 197 8.29 9.66 -14.76
C ASP A 197 8.93 10.20 -13.47
N THR A 198 8.19 11.01 -12.70
CA THR A 198 8.64 11.61 -11.44
C THR A 198 8.70 10.64 -10.25
N LEU A 199 8.12 9.43 -10.39
CA LEU A 199 8.11 8.40 -9.35
C LEU A 199 9.27 7.41 -9.44
N THR A 200 9.97 7.36 -10.57
CA THR A 200 10.99 6.32 -10.84
C THR A 200 12.03 6.20 -9.72
N GLN A 201 12.51 7.32 -9.17
CA GLN A 201 13.47 7.28 -8.06
C GLN A 201 12.84 6.75 -6.76
N ALA A 202 11.60 7.13 -6.44
CA ALA A 202 10.90 6.63 -5.27
C ALA A 202 10.60 5.14 -5.38
N ILE A 203 10.26 4.64 -6.58
CA ILE A 203 10.07 3.21 -6.86
C ILE A 203 11.36 2.43 -6.65
N ASN A 204 12.50 2.94 -7.13
CA ASN A 204 13.79 2.29 -6.90
C ASN A 204 14.14 2.23 -5.40
N GLN A 205 13.85 3.31 -4.66
CA GLN A 205 14.02 3.32 -3.20
C GLN A 205 13.07 2.35 -2.51
N LEU A 206 11.81 2.23 -2.95
CA LEU A 206 10.84 1.28 -2.41
C LEU A 206 11.27 -0.18 -2.66
N ALA A 207 11.81 -0.49 -3.84
CA ALA A 207 12.39 -1.80 -4.13
C ALA A 207 13.53 -2.15 -3.15
N LYS A 208 14.44 -1.20 -2.91
CA LYS A 208 15.52 -1.36 -1.93
C LYS A 208 14.98 -1.51 -0.50
N PHE A 209 13.98 -0.72 -0.13
CA PHE A 209 13.31 -0.85 1.17
C PHE A 209 12.74 -2.25 1.37
N ILE A 210 11.99 -2.78 0.39
CA ILE A 210 11.40 -4.13 0.42
C ILE A 210 12.49 -5.19 0.59
N ILE A 211 13.60 -5.07 -0.14
CA ILE A 211 14.75 -5.98 -0.02
C ILE A 211 15.33 -5.99 1.40
N CYS A 212 15.47 -4.81 2.00
CA CYS A 212 16.09 -4.66 3.32
C CYS A 212 15.15 -5.02 4.48
N SER A 213 13.84 -4.79 4.34
CA SER A 213 12.85 -4.98 5.40
C SER A 213 12.11 -6.30 5.31
N GLY A 214 11.97 -6.87 4.10
CA GLY A 214 11.08 -7.99 3.79
C GLY A 214 9.60 -7.59 3.65
N TYR A 215 9.28 -6.30 3.71
CA TYR A 215 7.92 -5.76 3.55
C TYR A 215 7.21 -6.31 2.30
N SER A 216 5.99 -6.82 2.46
CA SER A 216 5.28 -7.53 1.40
C SER A 216 3.90 -6.98 1.01
N ASP A 217 3.30 -6.11 1.82
CA ASP A 217 1.94 -5.57 1.58
C ASP A 217 1.92 -4.41 0.58
N VAL A 218 2.46 -4.66 -0.61
CA VAL A 218 2.67 -3.63 -1.62
C VAL A 218 1.43 -3.50 -2.50
N THR A 219 0.70 -2.41 -2.31
CA THR A 219 -0.47 -1.98 -3.11
C THR A 219 -0.50 -0.46 -3.21
N TRP A 220 -1.24 0.11 -4.17
CA TRP A 220 -1.34 1.58 -4.30
C TRP A 220 -1.92 2.25 -3.07
N ARG A 221 -2.91 1.59 -2.43
CA ARG A 221 -3.56 2.09 -1.22
C ARG A 221 -2.61 2.12 -0.02
N ASN A 222 -1.75 1.12 0.12
CA ASN A 222 -0.82 1.02 1.26
C ASN A 222 0.49 1.77 1.02
N ASN A 223 0.81 2.07 -0.25
CA ASN A 223 1.95 2.88 -0.65
C ASN A 223 1.52 4.10 -1.50
N PRO A 224 0.70 5.01 -0.95
CA PRO A 224 0.12 6.10 -1.74
C PRO A 224 1.18 7.13 -2.12
N VAL A 225 0.99 7.73 -3.30
CA VAL A 225 1.78 8.87 -3.78
C VAL A 225 1.41 10.12 -2.98
N LEU A 226 2.43 10.81 -2.47
CA LEU A 226 2.27 12.14 -1.89
C LEU A 226 2.23 13.17 -3.01
N HIS A 227 1.04 13.39 -3.57
CA HIS A 227 0.85 14.14 -4.82
C HIS A 227 1.36 15.58 -4.78
N ASN A 228 1.47 16.20 -3.61
CA ASN A 228 2.01 17.56 -3.44
C ASN A 228 3.46 17.58 -2.91
N SER A 229 4.07 16.43 -2.64
CA SER A 229 5.40 16.34 -2.05
C SER A 229 6.45 16.00 -3.10
N LEU A 230 7.30 16.98 -3.41
CA LEU A 230 8.46 16.82 -4.29
C LEU A 230 9.75 17.01 -3.50
N ASP A 231 10.81 16.32 -3.92
CA ASP A 231 12.17 16.69 -3.53
C ASP A 231 12.71 17.87 -4.36
N THR A 232 13.96 18.28 -4.10
CA THR A 232 14.61 19.38 -4.81
C THR A 232 14.87 19.10 -6.30
N CYS A 233 14.78 17.83 -6.71
CA CYS A 233 14.98 17.38 -8.09
C CYS A 233 13.64 17.15 -8.81
N GLY A 234 12.50 17.42 -8.17
CA GLY A 234 11.18 17.18 -8.73
C GLY A 234 10.71 15.73 -8.67
N ASN A 235 11.35 14.86 -7.87
CA ASN A 235 10.88 13.51 -7.63
C ASN A 235 9.73 13.51 -6.61
N ARG A 236 8.66 12.78 -6.94
CA ARG A 236 7.53 12.54 -6.03
C ARG A 236 7.93 11.58 -4.92
N LYS A 237 7.28 11.73 -3.76
CA LYS A 237 7.45 10.83 -2.61
C LYS A 237 6.33 9.81 -2.52
N ILE A 238 6.62 8.68 -1.89
CA ILE A 238 5.66 7.61 -1.58
C ILE A 238 5.55 7.49 -0.06
N ALA A 239 4.32 7.46 0.45
CA ALA A 239 4.09 7.20 1.87
C ALA A 239 4.06 5.70 2.17
N LEU A 240 4.45 5.32 3.39
CA LEU A 240 4.37 3.96 3.91
C LEU A 240 3.41 3.96 5.12
N ILE A 241 2.14 3.59 4.91
CA ILE A 241 1.08 3.76 5.92
C ILE A 241 0.62 2.45 6.59
N ASP A 242 0.97 1.31 5.98
CA ASP A 242 0.77 -0.06 6.49
C ASP A 242 2.11 -0.81 6.33
N LEU A 243 2.68 -1.29 7.44
CA LEU A 243 4.06 -1.78 7.52
C LEU A 243 4.19 -3.10 8.29
N GLU A 244 3.07 -3.71 8.65
CA GLU A 244 2.99 -4.92 9.45
C GLU A 244 3.35 -6.21 8.72
N GLU A 245 3.05 -6.32 7.42
CA GLU A 245 3.22 -7.57 6.70
C GLU A 245 4.64 -7.73 6.16
N ASN A 246 5.23 -8.89 6.45
CA ASN A 246 6.61 -9.22 6.14
C ASN A 246 6.73 -10.70 5.74
N ASP A 247 6.04 -11.04 4.65
CA ASP A 247 6.08 -12.38 4.06
C ASP A 247 7.35 -12.60 3.21
N GLY A 248 8.17 -11.56 3.06
CA GLY A 248 9.47 -11.61 2.41
C GLY A 248 9.56 -10.71 1.18
N ALA A 249 10.79 -10.32 0.84
CA ALA A 249 11.06 -9.37 -0.22
C ALA A 249 10.58 -9.83 -1.61
N GLU A 250 10.60 -11.13 -1.92
CA GLU A 250 10.09 -11.64 -3.20
C GLU A 250 8.60 -11.37 -3.37
N ALA A 251 7.81 -11.56 -2.30
CA ALA A 251 6.39 -11.24 -2.28
C ALA A 251 6.14 -9.73 -2.41
N GLY A 252 6.93 -8.89 -1.74
CA GLY A 252 6.83 -7.44 -1.89
C GLY A 252 7.23 -6.92 -3.28
N LEU A 253 8.25 -7.51 -3.90
CA LEU A 253 8.74 -7.08 -5.21
C LEU A 253 7.81 -7.54 -6.34
N PHE A 254 7.46 -8.83 -6.35
CA PHE A 254 6.80 -9.49 -7.49
C PHE A 254 5.34 -9.86 -7.21
N GLY A 255 4.90 -9.79 -5.95
CA GLY A 255 3.55 -10.12 -5.54
C GLY A 255 3.42 -11.57 -5.05
N GLY A 256 2.28 -11.83 -4.43
CA GLY A 256 1.88 -13.11 -3.84
C GLY A 256 0.39 -13.04 -3.53
N LEU A 257 0.04 -12.91 -2.25
CA LEU A 257 -1.31 -12.51 -1.83
C LEU A 257 -1.58 -11.04 -2.20
N ALA A 258 -0.58 -10.16 -2.00
CA ALA A 258 -0.61 -8.77 -2.44
C ALA A 258 -0.12 -8.60 -3.90
N ARG A 259 -0.32 -7.40 -4.47
CA ARG A 259 0.01 -7.09 -5.88
C ARG A 259 1.51 -7.14 -6.16
N GLY A 260 2.31 -6.68 -5.19
CA GLY A 260 3.75 -6.47 -5.35
C GLY A 260 4.08 -5.19 -6.11
N LEU A 261 5.33 -4.72 -5.98
CA LEU A 261 5.78 -3.46 -6.57
C LEU A 261 5.75 -3.47 -8.11
N VAL A 262 6.11 -4.60 -8.73
CA VAL A 262 5.96 -4.80 -10.18
C VAL A 262 4.50 -4.67 -10.61
N GLY A 263 3.57 -5.17 -9.78
CA GLY A 263 2.12 -5.07 -10.02
C GLY A 263 1.55 -3.66 -9.91
N CYS A 264 2.32 -2.69 -9.41
CA CYS A 264 1.89 -1.31 -9.19
C CYS A 264 2.50 -0.30 -10.19
N THR A 265 3.44 -0.73 -11.03
CA THR A 265 4.32 0.16 -11.81
C THR A 265 4.16 -0.01 -13.32
N ASN A 266 4.79 0.87 -14.11
CA ASN A 266 4.85 0.74 -15.57
C ASN A 266 5.95 -0.24 -16.01
N GLU A 267 6.00 -0.58 -17.30
CA GLU A 267 6.97 -1.56 -17.81
C GLU A 267 8.45 -1.17 -17.59
N VAL A 268 8.78 0.12 -17.67
CA VAL A 268 10.15 0.63 -17.52
C VAL A 268 10.60 0.47 -16.07
N GLN A 269 9.76 0.90 -15.14
CA GLN A 269 9.98 0.77 -13.70
C GLN A 269 10.03 -0.71 -13.28
N ALA A 270 9.15 -1.56 -13.80
CA ALA A 270 9.16 -3.00 -13.52
C ALA A 270 10.49 -3.66 -13.92
N LYS A 271 11.07 -3.28 -15.06
CA LYS A 271 12.41 -3.74 -15.47
C LYS A 271 13.51 -3.22 -14.54
N SER A 272 13.42 -1.97 -14.07
CA SER A 272 14.33 -1.42 -13.06
C SER A 272 14.28 -2.21 -11.75
N ILE A 273 13.07 -2.53 -11.27
CA ILE A 273 12.85 -3.34 -10.06
C ILE A 273 13.50 -4.72 -10.20
N ALA A 274 13.31 -5.38 -11.36
CA ALA A 274 13.93 -6.68 -11.65
C ALA A 274 15.46 -6.62 -11.60
N LEU A 275 16.07 -5.57 -12.15
CA LEU A 275 17.51 -5.38 -12.11
C LEU A 275 18.01 -5.18 -10.67
N ILE A 276 17.31 -4.36 -9.87
CA ILE A 276 17.63 -4.15 -8.45
C ILE A 276 17.53 -5.48 -7.68
N ALA A 277 16.46 -6.23 -7.86
CA ALA A 277 16.24 -7.52 -7.20
C ALA A 277 17.32 -8.54 -7.55
N HIS A 278 17.63 -8.67 -8.85
CA HIS A 278 18.67 -9.58 -9.32
C HIS A 278 20.05 -9.24 -8.77
N HIS A 279 20.41 -7.95 -8.73
CA HIS A 279 21.67 -7.48 -8.15
C HIS A 279 21.81 -7.85 -6.66
N HIS A 280 20.69 -7.95 -5.93
CA HIS A 280 20.66 -8.36 -4.52
C HIS A 280 20.46 -9.87 -4.33
N GLY A 281 20.50 -10.67 -5.40
CA GLY A 281 20.48 -12.13 -5.34
C GLY A 281 19.10 -12.76 -5.13
N PHE A 282 18.01 -12.04 -5.40
CA PHE A 282 16.64 -12.60 -5.32
C PHE A 282 16.27 -13.42 -6.55
N SER A 283 15.38 -14.40 -6.35
CA SER A 283 14.88 -15.24 -7.44
C SER A 283 13.98 -14.45 -8.38
N MET A 284 14.19 -14.62 -9.68
CA MET A 284 13.38 -13.97 -10.72
C MET A 284 12.18 -14.83 -11.18
N GLN A 285 11.89 -15.94 -10.49
CA GLN A 285 10.84 -16.89 -10.91
C GLN A 285 9.45 -16.24 -10.97
N LEU A 286 9.11 -15.39 -10.01
CA LEU A 286 7.80 -14.72 -9.94
C LEU A 286 7.72 -13.45 -10.81
N PHE A 287 8.85 -12.94 -11.30
CA PHE A 287 8.87 -11.69 -12.04
C PHE A 287 8.09 -11.77 -13.35
N ALA A 288 8.27 -12.84 -14.13
CA ALA A 288 7.65 -12.96 -15.45
C ALA A 288 6.11 -12.91 -15.35
N SER A 289 5.51 -13.67 -14.43
CA SER A 289 4.05 -13.67 -14.24
C SER A 289 3.54 -12.30 -13.78
N ALA A 290 4.22 -11.67 -12.83
CA ALA A 290 3.87 -10.33 -12.35
C ALA A 290 3.96 -9.27 -13.45
N PHE A 291 5.05 -9.29 -14.22
CA PHE A 291 5.31 -8.37 -15.31
C PHE A 291 4.28 -8.51 -16.43
N PHE A 292 4.02 -9.73 -16.91
CA PHE A 292 3.03 -9.95 -17.98
C PHE A 292 1.61 -9.63 -17.53
N ARG A 293 1.25 -9.95 -16.28
CA ARG A 293 -0.04 -9.55 -15.71
C ARG A 293 -0.20 -8.03 -15.73
N ARG A 294 0.76 -7.28 -15.17
CA ARG A 294 0.67 -5.82 -15.12
C ARG A 294 0.71 -5.20 -16.51
N ARG A 295 1.52 -5.73 -17.42
CA ARG A 295 1.56 -5.30 -18.82
C ARG A 295 0.20 -5.42 -19.50
N ASN A 296 -0.47 -6.56 -19.33
CA ASN A 296 -1.80 -6.77 -19.89
C ASN A 296 -2.82 -5.81 -19.28
N GLU A 297 -2.79 -5.60 -17.96
CA GLU A 297 -3.66 -4.60 -17.31
C GLU A 297 -3.48 -3.19 -17.88
N LEU A 298 -2.24 -2.78 -18.16
CA LEU A 298 -1.95 -1.46 -18.75
C LEU A 298 -2.45 -1.34 -20.19
N ILE A 299 -2.29 -2.39 -21.00
CA ILE A 299 -2.82 -2.43 -22.37
C ILE A 299 -4.34 -2.34 -22.35
N GLU A 300 -4.98 -3.09 -21.46
CA GLU A 300 -6.44 -3.11 -21.30
C GLU A 300 -6.96 -1.75 -20.85
N GLY A 301 -6.31 -1.10 -19.87
CA GLY A 301 -6.66 0.26 -19.47
C GLY A 301 -6.52 1.29 -20.59
N HIS A 302 -5.53 1.12 -21.49
CA HIS A 302 -5.39 1.99 -22.66
C HIS A 302 -6.53 1.79 -23.67
N LEU A 303 -6.88 0.55 -23.98
CA LEU A 303 -8.00 0.22 -24.87
C LEU A 303 -9.32 0.76 -24.30
N LEU A 304 -9.51 0.65 -22.98
CA LEU A 304 -10.65 1.22 -22.30
C LEU A 304 -10.73 2.74 -22.47
N SER A 305 -9.62 3.43 -22.25
CA SER A 305 -9.57 4.90 -22.39
C SER A 305 -9.94 5.34 -23.82
N GLN A 306 -9.45 4.63 -24.85
CA GLN A 306 -9.82 4.88 -26.24
C GLN A 306 -11.32 4.67 -26.48
N PHE A 307 -11.88 3.60 -25.90
CA PHE A 307 -13.30 3.33 -25.99
C PHE A 307 -14.14 4.43 -25.33
N TYR A 308 -13.78 4.86 -24.11
CA TYR A 308 -14.47 5.94 -23.41
C TYR A 308 -14.49 7.22 -24.24
N ALA A 309 -13.36 7.58 -24.85
CA ALA A 309 -13.28 8.71 -25.77
C ALA A 309 -14.22 8.55 -26.98
N LYS A 310 -14.29 7.35 -27.58
CA LYS A 310 -15.17 7.06 -28.74
C LYS A 310 -16.66 7.20 -28.40
N LYS A 311 -17.09 6.85 -27.18
CA LYS A 311 -18.49 6.91 -26.75
C LYS A 311 -18.87 8.16 -25.96
N GLY A 312 -17.93 9.08 -25.73
CA GLY A 312 -18.17 10.26 -24.90
C GLY A 312 -18.42 9.92 -23.43
N ILE A 313 -17.83 8.83 -22.94
CA ILE A 313 -17.85 8.44 -21.53
C ILE A 313 -16.73 9.19 -20.82
N THR A 314 -17.05 9.84 -19.70
CA THR A 314 -16.15 10.74 -18.99
C THR A 314 -15.52 10.10 -17.75
N LEU A 315 -16.29 9.36 -16.94
CA LEU A 315 -15.84 8.86 -15.64
C LEU A 315 -15.79 7.32 -15.57
N GLY A 316 -16.50 6.62 -16.44
CA GLY A 316 -16.70 5.16 -16.37
C GLY A 316 -17.71 4.73 -15.31
N ASN A 317 -18.42 5.68 -14.67
CA ASN A 317 -19.55 5.43 -13.79
C ASN A 317 -20.90 5.69 -14.48
N GLU A 318 -20.88 6.03 -15.78
CA GLU A 318 -22.06 6.23 -16.58
C GLU A 318 -22.81 4.90 -16.76
N LEU A 319 -24.13 4.97 -16.61
CA LEU A 319 -24.99 3.81 -16.78
C LEU A 319 -24.92 3.32 -18.22
N ILE A 320 -24.84 2.00 -18.37
CA ILE A 320 -24.90 1.35 -19.67
C ILE A 320 -26.34 1.46 -20.18
N GLN A 321 -26.50 2.08 -21.35
CA GLN A 321 -27.75 2.13 -22.10
C GLN A 321 -27.59 1.28 -23.36
N ILE A 322 -28.61 0.50 -23.69
CA ILE A 322 -28.66 -0.29 -24.92
C ILE A 322 -29.84 0.17 -25.76
N GLY A 323 -29.58 0.51 -27.02
CA GLY A 323 -30.62 0.81 -27.98
C GLY A 323 -31.36 -0.46 -28.41
N GLU A 324 -32.66 -0.36 -28.66
CA GLU A 324 -33.46 -1.50 -29.14
C GLU A 324 -33.00 -2.03 -30.50
N ASP A 325 -32.39 -1.16 -31.31
CA ASP A 325 -31.79 -1.45 -32.62
C ASP A 325 -30.63 -2.45 -32.53
N LEU A 326 -29.82 -2.35 -31.47
CA LEU A 326 -28.72 -3.28 -31.18
C LEU A 326 -29.21 -4.67 -30.73
N LEU A 327 -30.50 -4.79 -30.38
CA LEU A 327 -31.12 -6.03 -29.92
C LEU A 327 -32.03 -6.68 -30.96
N THR A 328 -31.99 -6.22 -32.20
CA THR A 328 -32.82 -6.73 -33.30
C THR A 328 -32.66 -8.25 -33.53
N SER A 329 -31.47 -8.81 -33.29
CA SER A 329 -31.17 -10.24 -33.43
C SER A 329 -31.51 -11.10 -32.20
N PHE A 330 -32.09 -10.53 -31.15
CA PHE A 330 -32.41 -11.22 -29.90
C PHE A 330 -33.90 -11.56 -29.84
N ASP A 331 -34.24 -12.76 -29.38
CA ASP A 331 -35.63 -13.13 -29.11
C ASP A 331 -36.18 -12.38 -27.86
N LEU A 332 -37.49 -12.48 -27.62
CA LEU A 332 -38.14 -11.76 -26.51
C LEU A 332 -37.59 -12.16 -25.13
N GLN A 333 -37.27 -13.44 -24.93
CA GLN A 333 -36.70 -13.91 -23.66
C GLN A 333 -35.25 -13.46 -23.50
N GLU A 334 -34.47 -13.49 -24.58
CA GLU A 334 -33.10 -13.01 -24.61
C GLU A 334 -33.03 -11.50 -24.34
N LYS A 335 -33.92 -10.71 -24.92
CA LYS A 335 -34.04 -9.26 -24.63
C LYS A 335 -34.31 -9.00 -23.15
N LYS A 336 -35.27 -9.71 -22.55
CA LYS A 336 -35.55 -9.60 -21.11
C LYS A 336 -34.31 -9.90 -20.27
N LEU A 337 -33.58 -10.96 -20.62
CA LEU A 337 -32.36 -11.34 -19.92
C LEU A 337 -31.24 -10.30 -20.08
N VAL A 338 -31.07 -9.73 -21.27
CA VAL A 338 -30.14 -8.62 -21.51
C VAL A 338 -30.46 -7.43 -20.60
N TYR A 339 -31.73 -7.00 -20.55
CA TYR A 339 -32.13 -5.89 -19.70
C TYR A 339 -31.89 -6.16 -18.21
N THR A 340 -32.15 -7.38 -17.74
CA THR A 340 -31.83 -7.79 -16.37
C THR A 340 -30.33 -7.72 -16.09
N ILE A 341 -29.50 -8.24 -17.00
CA ILE A 341 -28.04 -8.19 -16.87
C ILE A 341 -27.56 -6.74 -16.79
N ILE A 342 -27.99 -5.88 -17.74
CA ILE A 342 -27.63 -4.46 -17.76
C ILE A 342 -28.09 -3.75 -16.48
N HIS A 343 -29.28 -4.07 -15.99
CA HIS A 343 -29.79 -3.51 -14.74
C HIS A 343 -28.88 -3.85 -13.55
N ILE A 344 -28.54 -5.14 -13.38
CA ILE A 344 -27.60 -5.59 -12.31
C ILE A 344 -26.26 -4.85 -12.44
N ILE A 345 -25.76 -4.70 -13.66
CA ILE A 345 -24.50 -4.00 -13.91
C ILE A 345 -24.60 -2.54 -13.48
N ASN A 346 -25.69 -1.87 -13.87
CA ASN A 346 -25.96 -0.47 -13.54
C ASN A 346 -26.16 -0.24 -12.04
N GLU A 347 -26.75 -1.18 -11.32
CA GLU A 347 -26.81 -1.13 -9.84
C GLU A 347 -25.42 -1.21 -9.22
N GLN A 348 -24.53 -2.06 -9.74
CA GLN A 348 -23.15 -2.12 -9.25
C GLN A 348 -22.38 -0.83 -9.58
N ILE A 349 -22.62 -0.26 -10.76
CA ILE A 349 -22.00 1.00 -11.19
C ILE A 349 -22.45 2.17 -10.32
N SER A 350 -23.74 2.26 -9.97
CA SER A 350 -24.26 3.38 -9.17
C SER A 350 -23.70 3.41 -7.74
N LEU A 351 -23.18 2.29 -7.26
CA LEU A 351 -22.45 2.19 -6.00
C LEU A 351 -21.00 2.72 -6.09
N LEU A 352 -20.48 2.96 -7.31
CA LEU A 352 -19.13 3.46 -7.53
C LEU A 352 -19.12 4.99 -7.50
N ASN A 353 -18.75 5.57 -6.36
CA ASN A 353 -18.48 7.00 -6.22
C ASN A 353 -17.02 7.30 -6.56
N SER A 354 -16.71 7.51 -7.85
CA SER A 354 -15.38 8.00 -8.28
C SER A 354 -15.51 9.33 -9.00
N GLU A 355 -14.65 10.28 -8.63
CA GLU A 355 -14.50 11.58 -9.31
C GLU A 355 -13.46 11.54 -10.44
N LEU A 356 -12.74 10.42 -10.59
CA LEU A 356 -11.77 10.21 -11.67
C LEU A 356 -12.25 9.20 -12.70
N PRO A 357 -11.80 9.34 -13.98
CA PRO A 357 -11.99 8.32 -15.00
C PRO A 357 -11.43 6.99 -14.54
N LYS A 358 -12.28 5.97 -14.49
CA LYS A 358 -11.87 4.61 -14.16
C LYS A 358 -10.93 4.08 -15.23
N ILE A 359 -9.70 3.78 -14.82
CA ILE A 359 -8.70 3.12 -15.67
C ILE A 359 -9.05 1.63 -15.82
N ARG A 360 -9.85 1.09 -14.88
CA ARG A 360 -10.40 -0.25 -14.89
C ARG A 360 -11.81 -0.22 -14.29
N ARG A 361 -12.76 -0.89 -14.93
CA ARG A 361 -14.09 -1.11 -14.35
C ARG A 361 -14.15 -2.58 -13.96
N TYR A 362 -14.48 -2.91 -12.72
CA TYR A 362 -14.77 -4.29 -12.34
C TYR A 362 -16.19 -4.34 -11.81
N VAL A 363 -17.11 -4.91 -12.60
CA VAL A 363 -18.45 -5.23 -12.11
C VAL A 363 -18.55 -6.72 -11.90
N TYR A 364 -18.81 -7.10 -10.65
CA TYR A 364 -19.04 -8.49 -10.28
C TYR A 364 -20.50 -8.83 -10.54
N ILE A 365 -20.72 -9.76 -11.45
CA ILE A 365 -22.04 -10.38 -11.61
C ILE A 365 -21.98 -11.74 -10.93
N THR A 366 -22.41 -11.77 -9.67
CA THR A 366 -22.77 -13.02 -8.99
C THR A 366 -24.19 -13.36 -9.41
N SER A 367 -24.31 -14.23 -10.40
CA SER A 367 -25.63 -14.73 -10.82
C SER A 367 -26.10 -15.78 -9.80
N PRO A 368 -27.31 -15.66 -9.22
CA PRO A 368 -27.93 -16.76 -8.46
C PRO A 368 -28.28 -17.94 -9.37
N PHE A 369 -28.23 -17.73 -10.69
CA PHE A 369 -28.41 -18.77 -11.68
C PHE A 369 -27.05 -19.37 -12.01
N GLU A 370 -26.93 -20.71 -11.97
CA GLU A 370 -25.89 -21.40 -12.74
C GLU A 370 -25.80 -20.72 -14.10
N VAL A 371 -24.59 -20.30 -14.49
CA VAL A 371 -24.42 -19.67 -15.79
C VAL A 371 -24.76 -20.72 -16.84
N SER A 372 -25.98 -20.67 -17.34
CA SER A 372 -26.37 -21.41 -18.52
C SER A 372 -25.55 -20.91 -19.71
N ALA A 373 -25.25 -21.80 -20.66
CA ALA A 373 -24.57 -21.44 -21.91
C ALA A 373 -25.24 -20.25 -22.64
N LYS A 374 -26.55 -20.04 -22.39
CA LYS A 374 -27.33 -18.91 -22.93
C LYS A 374 -26.91 -17.55 -22.34
N ILE A 375 -26.63 -17.46 -21.03
CA ILE A 375 -26.10 -16.22 -20.42
C ILE A 375 -24.72 -15.92 -21.00
N GLU A 376 -23.84 -16.92 -21.08
CA GLU A 376 -22.49 -16.73 -21.64
C GLU A 376 -22.53 -16.27 -23.11
N ALA A 377 -23.45 -16.81 -23.92
CA ALA A 377 -23.64 -16.39 -25.30
C ALA A 377 -24.15 -14.94 -25.42
N ILE A 378 -25.10 -14.53 -24.56
CA ILE A 378 -25.60 -13.15 -24.52
C ILE A 378 -24.49 -12.18 -24.11
N LEU A 379 -23.73 -12.52 -23.07
CA LEU A 379 -22.59 -11.76 -22.61
C LEU A 379 -21.54 -11.57 -23.71
N LYS A 380 -21.21 -12.61 -24.47
CA LYS A 380 -20.30 -12.52 -25.64
C LYS A 380 -20.83 -11.58 -26.72
N LYS A 381 -22.13 -11.66 -27.07
CA LYS A 381 -22.75 -10.75 -28.04
C LYS A 381 -22.72 -9.29 -27.57
N LEU A 382 -22.95 -9.03 -26.28
CA LEU A 382 -22.87 -7.67 -25.72
C LEU A 382 -21.43 -7.11 -25.79
N VAL A 383 -20.42 -7.98 -25.74
CA VAL A 383 -19.02 -7.61 -25.98
C VAL A 383 -18.75 -7.27 -27.44
N GLU A 384 -19.24 -8.10 -28.37
CA GLU A 384 -19.13 -7.84 -29.81
C GLU A 384 -19.77 -6.51 -30.23
N LEU A 385 -20.87 -6.14 -29.57
CA LEU A 385 -21.59 -4.88 -29.83
C LEU A 385 -20.94 -3.65 -29.17
N GLU A 386 -19.79 -3.80 -28.50
CA GLU A 386 -19.16 -2.74 -27.70
C GLU A 386 -20.13 -2.13 -26.67
N VAL A 387 -21.05 -2.92 -26.12
CA VAL A 387 -21.94 -2.50 -25.02
C VAL A 387 -21.24 -2.78 -23.68
N ILE A 388 -20.39 -3.81 -23.64
CA ILE A 388 -19.64 -4.28 -22.47
C ILE A 388 -18.22 -4.65 -22.94
N PHE A 389 -17.13 -4.06 -22.45
CA PHE A 389 -15.83 -4.19 -23.17
C PHE A 389 -15.16 -5.54 -23.06
N LYS A 390 -15.22 -6.19 -21.91
CA LYS A 390 -14.52 -7.44 -21.70
C LYS A 390 -15.13 -8.17 -20.54
N ILE A 391 -15.49 -9.42 -20.76
CA ILE A 391 -16.05 -10.28 -19.72
C ILE A 391 -14.99 -11.31 -19.34
N VAL A 392 -14.50 -11.25 -18.12
CA VAL A 392 -13.53 -12.22 -17.59
C VAL A 392 -14.28 -13.18 -16.67
N LYS A 393 -14.14 -14.49 -16.90
CA LYS A 393 -14.71 -15.51 -16.02
C LYS A 393 -13.71 -15.77 -14.89
N LYS A 394 -14.11 -15.60 -13.62
CA LYS A 394 -13.25 -15.91 -12.46
C LYS A 394 -13.32 -17.39 -12.10
N ASP A 395 -14.56 -17.83 -11.85
CA ASP A 395 -14.93 -19.11 -11.27
C ASP A 395 -16.29 -19.54 -11.86
N ILE A 396 -16.77 -20.75 -11.53
CA ILE A 396 -18.13 -21.19 -11.89
C ILE A 396 -19.13 -20.21 -11.27
N GLY A 397 -19.92 -19.50 -12.09
CA GLY A 397 -20.99 -18.61 -11.60
C GLY A 397 -20.63 -17.13 -11.47
N SER A 398 -19.37 -16.73 -11.71
CA SER A 398 -18.92 -15.34 -11.52
C SER A 398 -18.27 -14.74 -12.76
N TYR A 399 -18.82 -13.63 -13.24
CA TYR A 399 -18.24 -12.81 -14.30
C TYR A 399 -17.75 -11.48 -13.76
N PHE A 400 -16.61 -11.06 -14.28
CA PHE A 400 -16.19 -9.68 -14.25
C PHE A 400 -16.58 -9.02 -15.56
N ILE A 401 -17.12 -7.82 -15.49
CA ILE A 401 -17.02 -6.89 -16.61
C ILE A 401 -15.81 -6.02 -16.34
N GLN A 402 -14.82 -6.18 -17.18
CA GLN A 402 -13.79 -5.22 -17.47
C GLN A 402 -14.32 -4.31 -18.57
N ALA A 403 -14.69 -3.07 -18.22
CA ALA A 403 -14.78 -2.04 -19.26
C ALA A 403 -13.35 -1.78 -19.77
#